data_AF-A0AAV2FAC2-F1
#
_entry.id   AF-A0AAV2FAC2-F1
#
_cell.length_a   1.000
_cell.length_b   1.000
_cell.length_c   1.000
_cell.angle_alpha   90.00
_cell.angle_beta   90.00
_cell.angle_gamma   90.00
#
_symmetry.space_group_name_H-M   'P 1'
#
loop_
_entity.id
_entity.type
_entity.pdbx_description
1 polymer ?
#
loop_
_entity_poly.entity_id
_entity_poly.type
_entity_poly.pdbx_seq_one_letter_code
_entity_poly.pdbx_strand_id
1 'polypeptide(L)'
;MGRGRVQLKRIENKINRQVTFSKRRGGLLKKAHEISVLCDAEVALIVFSHKGKLFEYATDSCMEKILERYERYSYAERQLVASELDTQGNWVVEYNRLKAKIELLQRNHRHYMGEELDTMSTKELHNLEQQLDSALKNVRSRRNQLMQESISTLQRKEKAIQEQNNVLAKQIKDKEKVVAVAEHQQHQQQQAFWTHQNQHAPSPSHFLLPQHAPPLPCLSVGGTSYHEDHHNHNHHHHHHQGSDGRTSRNDLDLTLEPIYSCNLGCFAA
;
A
#
# COMPACT_ATOMS: atom_id res chain seq x y z
N MET A 1 14.02 11.19 75.02
CA MET A 1 12.99 12.23 74.78
C MET A 1 11.81 11.59 74.05
N GLY A 2 10.66 11.46 74.71
CA GLY A 2 9.48 10.75 74.17
C GLY A 2 8.76 11.52 73.06
N ARG A 3 8.06 10.79 72.18
CA ARG A 3 7.17 11.37 71.16
C ARG A 3 5.88 11.87 71.82
N GLY A 4 5.64 13.18 71.80
CA GLY A 4 4.37 13.77 72.24
C GLY A 4 3.22 13.49 71.26
N ARG A 5 1.97 13.47 71.77
CA ARG A 5 0.76 13.33 70.95
C ARG A 5 0.58 14.59 70.08
N VAL A 6 0.29 14.40 68.79
CA VAL A 6 0.07 15.49 67.83
C VAL A 6 -1.37 15.44 67.35
N GLN A 7 -2.02 16.61 67.22
CA GLN A 7 -3.37 16.73 66.65
C GLN A 7 -3.37 16.37 65.16
N LEU A 8 -4.39 15.65 64.68
CA LEU A 8 -4.58 15.33 63.25
C LEU A 8 -5.17 16.54 62.51
N LYS A 9 -4.31 17.52 62.25
CA LYS A 9 -4.60 18.69 61.41
C LYS A 9 -3.36 19.07 60.60
N ARG A 10 -3.53 19.94 59.60
CA ARG A 10 -2.40 20.46 58.81
C ARG A 10 -1.39 21.15 59.73
N ILE A 11 -0.11 20.81 59.58
CA ILE A 11 0.98 21.48 60.29
C ILE A 11 1.28 22.79 59.57
N GLU A 12 1.03 23.93 60.21
CA GLU A 12 1.22 25.25 59.60
C GLU A 12 2.70 25.59 59.39
N ASN A 13 3.53 25.34 60.40
CA ASN A 13 4.97 25.58 60.32
C ASN A 13 5.61 24.73 59.19
N LYS A 14 6.19 25.42 58.20
CA LYS A 14 6.76 24.80 56.98
C LYS A 14 7.90 23.83 57.29
N ILE A 15 8.78 24.16 58.24
CA ILE A 15 9.94 23.33 58.63
C ILE A 15 9.44 22.06 59.30
N ASN A 16 8.56 22.19 60.29
CA ASN A 16 7.99 21.04 61.00
C ASN A 16 7.18 20.14 60.06
N ARG A 17 6.44 20.73 59.12
CA ARG A 17 5.69 19.99 58.09
C ARG A 17 6.62 19.20 57.18
N GLN A 18 7.73 19.79 56.72
CA GLN A 18 8.71 19.11 55.88
C GLN A 18 9.38 17.93 56.61
N VAL A 19 9.84 18.15 57.85
CA VAL A 19 10.46 17.09 58.65
C VAL A 19 9.47 15.98 58.96
N THR A 20 8.22 16.34 59.28
CA THR A 20 7.15 15.37 59.55
C THR A 20 6.77 14.58 58.30
N PHE A 21 6.67 15.23 57.14
CA PHE A 21 6.42 14.58 55.85
C PHE A 21 7.50 13.53 55.58
N SER A 22 8.79 13.89 55.67
CA SER A 22 9.89 12.94 55.45
C SER A 22 9.81 11.74 56.39
N LYS A 23 9.55 11.96 57.68
CA LYS A 23 9.46 10.89 58.69
C LYS A 23 8.22 10.01 58.49
N ARG A 24 7.05 10.60 58.26
CA ARG A 24 5.79 9.87 58.08
C ARG A 24 5.75 9.10 56.77
N ARG A 25 6.22 9.70 55.66
CA ARG A 25 6.38 9.03 54.37
C ARG A 25 7.28 7.80 54.49
N GLY A 26 8.44 7.95 55.14
CA GLY A 26 9.34 6.83 55.40
C GLY A 26 8.69 5.74 56.27
N GLY A 27 7.94 6.13 57.32
CA GLY A 27 7.20 5.18 58.14
C GLY A 27 6.08 4.45 57.38
N LEU A 28 5.35 5.16 56.52
CA LEU A 28 4.30 4.59 55.68
C LEU A 28 4.86 3.59 54.67
N LEU A 29 5.98 3.92 54.02
CA LEU A 29 6.67 3.01 53.11
C LEU A 29 7.10 1.73 53.83
N LYS A 30 7.67 1.85 55.04
CA LYS A 30 8.03 0.67 55.86
C LYS A 30 6.81 -0.21 56.15
N LYS A 31 5.67 0.40 56.47
CA LYS A 31 4.42 -0.35 56.72
C LYS A 31 3.88 -1.02 55.46
N ALA A 32 3.91 -0.34 54.32
CA ALA A 32 3.53 -0.92 53.03
C ALA A 32 4.42 -2.11 52.66
N HIS A 33 5.72 -2.00 52.91
CA HIS A 33 6.68 -3.09 52.71
C HIS A 33 6.43 -4.27 53.66
N GLU A 34 6.21 -4.01 54.95
CA GLU A 34 5.85 -5.05 55.92
C GLU A 34 4.59 -5.82 55.48
N ILE A 35 3.53 -5.12 55.04
CA ILE A 35 2.29 -5.77 54.57
C ILE A 35 2.57 -6.64 53.34
N SER A 36 3.34 -6.12 52.39
CA SER A 36 3.67 -6.87 51.18
C SER A 36 4.39 -8.18 51.49
N VAL A 37 5.43 -8.12 52.34
CA VAL A 37 6.24 -9.29 52.66
C VAL A 37 5.49 -10.27 53.57
N LEU A 38 4.76 -9.78 54.58
CA LEU A 38 4.08 -10.64 55.55
C LEU A 38 2.85 -11.34 54.98
N CYS A 39 2.17 -10.70 54.03
CA CYS A 39 0.89 -11.18 53.51
C CYS A 39 0.94 -11.56 52.02
N ASP A 40 2.12 -11.56 51.40
CA ASP A 40 2.31 -11.77 49.95
C ASP A 40 1.37 -10.90 49.11
N ALA A 41 1.30 -9.61 49.49
CA ALA A 41 0.38 -8.66 48.89
C ALA A 41 1.12 -7.70 47.94
N GLU A 42 0.54 -7.46 46.76
CA GLU A 42 0.97 -6.38 45.88
C GLU A 42 0.50 -5.02 46.44
N VAL A 43 1.44 -4.11 46.71
CA VAL A 43 1.16 -2.81 47.31
C VAL A 43 1.84 -1.70 46.52
N ALA A 44 1.05 -0.74 46.05
CA ALA A 44 1.55 0.50 45.47
C ALA A 44 1.25 1.69 46.38
N LEU A 45 2.19 2.62 46.50
CA LEU A 45 2.05 3.86 47.24
C LEU A 45 2.54 5.02 46.37
N ILE A 46 1.67 6.02 46.17
CA ILE A 46 1.96 7.24 45.42
C ILE A 46 1.73 8.44 46.35
N VAL A 47 2.74 9.29 46.55
CA VAL A 47 2.68 10.46 47.43
C VAL A 47 3.23 11.68 46.72
N PHE A 48 2.38 12.67 46.48
CA PHE A 48 2.79 13.99 46.03
C PHE A 48 3.06 14.91 47.22
N SER A 49 4.23 15.54 47.24
CA SER A 49 4.50 16.62 48.18
C SER A 49 3.71 17.88 47.81
N HIS A 50 3.61 18.83 48.75
CA HIS A 50 2.97 20.11 48.48
C HIS A 50 3.67 20.96 47.39
N LYS A 51 4.88 20.57 46.95
CA LYS A 51 5.61 21.19 45.84
C LYS A 51 5.43 20.44 44.52
N GLY A 52 4.56 19.42 44.48
CA GLY A 52 4.34 18.57 43.31
C GLY A 52 5.37 17.45 43.12
N LYS A 53 6.42 17.36 43.96
CA LYS A 53 7.39 16.26 43.86
C LYS A 53 6.73 14.91 44.17
N LEU A 54 6.83 13.98 43.23
CA LEU A 54 6.38 12.60 43.33
C LEU A 54 7.34 11.76 44.18
N PHE A 55 6.76 10.93 45.05
CA PHE A 55 7.44 9.86 45.76
C PHE A 55 6.60 8.61 45.66
N GLU A 56 7.19 7.53 45.20
CA GLU A 56 6.47 6.29 44.92
C GLU A 56 7.18 5.07 45.51
N TYR A 57 6.40 4.01 45.69
CA TYR A 57 6.85 2.68 46.09
C TYR A 57 5.92 1.66 45.45
N ALA A 58 6.49 0.58 44.91
CA ALA A 58 5.76 -0.59 44.44
C ALA A 58 6.51 -1.84 44.90
N THR A 59 5.76 -2.89 45.18
CA THR A 59 6.25 -4.24 45.50
C THR A 59 6.63 -4.95 44.22
N ASP A 60 7.81 -5.59 44.15
CA ASP A 60 8.46 -6.45 43.12
C ASP A 60 7.91 -6.51 41.67
N SER A 61 6.60 -6.46 41.46
CA SER A 61 5.96 -5.94 40.24
C SER A 61 6.27 -4.45 39.98
N CYS A 62 6.52 -4.08 38.73
CA CYS A 62 6.64 -2.67 38.36
C CYS A 62 5.33 -1.92 38.66
N MET A 63 5.43 -0.65 39.07
CA MET A 63 4.28 0.22 39.39
C MET A 63 3.18 0.15 38.32
N GLU A 64 3.59 0.11 37.06
CA GLU A 64 2.71 0.00 35.89
C GLU A 64 1.78 -1.22 35.96
N LYS A 65 2.28 -2.39 36.36
CA LYS A 65 1.48 -3.62 36.46
C LYS A 65 0.40 -3.53 37.54
N ILE A 66 0.74 -2.97 38.70
CA ILE A 66 -0.24 -2.78 39.78
C ILE A 66 -1.31 -1.77 39.34
N LEU A 67 -0.92 -0.69 38.68
CA LEU A 67 -1.85 0.31 38.15
C LEU A 67 -2.75 -0.26 37.05
N GLU A 68 -2.19 -1.04 36.12
CA GLU A 68 -2.95 -1.72 35.07
C GLU A 68 -3.96 -2.71 35.67
N ARG A 69 -3.53 -3.51 36.66
CA ARG A 69 -4.43 -4.41 37.39
C ARG A 69 -5.54 -3.63 38.09
N TYR A 70 -5.21 -2.54 38.78
CA TYR A 70 -6.20 -1.67 39.41
C TYR A 70 -7.18 -1.09 38.39
N GLU A 71 -6.73 -0.61 37.23
CA GLU A 71 -7.60 -0.06 36.20
C GLU A 71 -8.56 -1.13 35.66
N ARG A 72 -8.07 -2.36 35.40
CA ARG A 72 -8.91 -3.49 34.97
C ARG A 72 -9.97 -3.85 36.01
N TYR A 73 -9.58 -3.94 37.28
CA TYR A 73 -10.53 -4.23 38.37
C TYR A 73 -11.52 -3.10 38.58
N SER A 74 -11.07 -1.85 38.60
CA SER A 74 -11.95 -0.67 38.71
C SER A 74 -12.93 -0.59 37.55
N TYR A 75 -12.52 -0.98 36.34
CA TYR A 75 -13.40 -1.02 35.17
C TYR A 75 -14.43 -2.17 35.26
N ALA A 76 -14.01 -3.36 35.69
CA ALA A 76 -14.91 -4.49 35.90
C ALA A 76 -15.91 -4.26 37.05
N GLU A 77 -15.46 -3.65 38.15
CA GLU A 77 -16.32 -3.22 39.26
C GLU A 77 -17.31 -2.14 38.80
N ARG A 78 -16.85 -1.16 38.00
CA ARG A 78 -17.75 -0.17 37.38
C ARG A 78 -18.77 -0.81 36.44
N GLN A 79 -18.46 -1.89 35.73
CA GLN A 79 -19.45 -2.62 34.92
C GLN A 79 -20.52 -3.29 35.77
N LEU A 80 -20.18 -3.78 36.96
CA LEU A 80 -21.14 -4.38 37.90
C LEU A 80 -22.00 -3.32 38.61
N VAL A 81 -21.43 -2.15 38.93
CA VAL A 81 -22.13 -1.01 39.57
C VAL A 81 -22.92 -0.15 38.58
N ALA A 82 -22.62 -0.24 37.27
CA ALA A 82 -23.31 0.49 36.20
C ALA A 82 -24.79 0.12 36.03
N SER A 83 -25.30 -0.89 36.75
CA SER A 83 -26.71 -1.26 36.67
C SER A 83 -27.66 -0.26 37.35
N GLU A 84 -27.21 0.62 38.25
CA GLU A 84 -28.19 1.39 39.05
C GLU A 84 -28.12 2.93 39.00
N LEU A 85 -27.00 3.67 39.08
CA LEU A 85 -27.16 5.13 39.32
C LEU A 85 -26.16 6.15 38.72
N ASP A 86 -25.13 5.79 37.94
CA ASP A 86 -24.08 6.76 37.53
C ASP A 86 -23.65 6.78 36.04
N THR A 87 -24.51 6.31 35.14
CA THR A 87 -24.23 6.27 33.69
C THR A 87 -24.08 7.65 33.05
N GLN A 88 -24.83 8.66 33.47
CA GLN A 88 -24.90 9.94 32.74
C GLN A 88 -23.67 10.84 32.92
N GLY A 89 -23.08 10.90 34.12
CA GLY A 89 -21.89 11.73 34.38
C GLY A 89 -20.64 11.22 33.65
N ASN A 90 -20.48 9.89 33.58
CA ASN A 90 -19.35 9.26 32.92
C ASN A 90 -19.41 9.46 31.39
N TRP A 91 -20.57 9.28 30.77
CA TRP A 91 -20.74 9.52 29.33
C TRP A 91 -20.51 10.99 28.94
N VAL A 92 -20.89 11.94 29.79
CA VAL A 92 -20.65 13.37 29.52
C VAL A 92 -19.15 13.68 29.53
N VAL A 93 -18.38 13.14 30.48
CA VAL A 93 -16.92 13.34 30.55
C VAL A 93 -16.23 12.67 29.35
N GLU A 94 -16.61 11.44 29.03
CA GLU A 94 -16.05 10.70 27.90
C GLU A 94 -16.39 11.37 26.55
N TYR A 95 -17.62 11.85 26.40
CA TYR A 95 -18.04 12.63 25.24
C TYR A 95 -17.23 13.92 25.10
N ASN A 96 -17.07 14.68 26.19
CA ASN A 96 -16.30 15.92 26.18
C ASN A 96 -14.82 15.66 25.83
N ARG A 97 -14.23 14.57 26.35
CA ARG A 97 -12.87 14.14 26.03
C ARG A 97 -12.72 13.80 24.54
N LEU A 98 -13.66 13.02 24.01
CA LEU A 98 -13.65 12.63 22.60
C LEU A 98 -13.87 13.85 21.68
N LYS A 99 -14.81 14.72 22.03
CA LYS A 99 -15.10 15.96 21.30
C LYS A 99 -13.86 16.87 21.23
N ALA A 100 -13.18 17.09 22.35
CA ALA A 100 -11.94 17.86 22.37
C ALA A 100 -10.85 17.24 21.48
N LYS A 101 -10.75 15.91 21.42
CA LYS A 101 -9.82 15.21 20.53
C LYS A 101 -10.18 15.41 19.05
N ILE A 102 -11.47 15.34 18.71
CA ILE A 102 -11.95 15.60 17.34
C ILE A 102 -11.64 17.03 16.92
N GLU A 103 -11.96 18.01 17.77
CA GLU A 103 -11.69 19.43 17.50
C GLU A 103 -10.20 19.71 17.31
N LEU A 104 -9.34 19.06 18.12
CA LEU A 104 -7.88 19.15 17.95
C LEU A 104 -7.42 18.57 16.62
N LEU A 105 -7.90 17.39 16.24
CA LEU A 105 -7.53 16.75 14.98
C LEU A 105 -8.01 17.57 13.77
N GLN A 106 -9.22 18.10 13.82
CA GLN A 106 -9.76 18.96 12.77
C GLN A 106 -8.97 20.26 12.63
N ARG A 107 -8.58 20.89 13.75
CA ARG A 107 -7.73 22.07 13.74
C ARG A 107 -6.34 21.77 13.15
N ASN A 108 -5.72 20.67 13.57
CA ASN A 108 -4.43 20.26 13.01
C ASN A 108 -4.53 19.98 11.51
N HIS A 109 -5.62 19.33 11.06
CA HIS A 109 -5.87 19.12 9.64
C HIS A 109 -5.92 20.44 8.86
N ARG A 110 -6.66 21.43 9.36
CA ARG A 110 -6.69 22.78 8.77
C ARG A 110 -5.30 23.41 8.70
N HIS A 111 -4.52 23.33 9.78
CA HIS A 111 -3.13 23.81 9.77
C HIS A 111 -2.27 23.10 8.71
N TYR A 112 -2.37 21.78 8.58
CA TYR A 112 -1.66 21.03 7.54
C TYR A 112 -2.10 21.40 6.12
N MET A 113 -3.34 21.85 5.95
CA MET A 113 -3.88 22.38 4.69
C MET A 113 -3.56 23.87 4.47
N GLY A 114 -2.87 24.52 5.41
CA GLY A 114 -2.47 25.92 5.32
C GLY A 114 -3.53 26.93 5.76
N GLU A 115 -4.56 26.49 6.48
CA GLU A 115 -5.66 27.31 6.99
C GLU A 115 -5.45 27.70 8.47
N GLU A 116 -6.05 28.82 8.92
CA GLU A 116 -6.06 29.31 10.32
C GLU A 116 -4.65 29.49 10.98
N LEU A 117 -3.63 29.76 10.17
CA LEU A 117 -2.24 29.89 10.62
C LEU A 117 -1.94 31.19 11.38
N ASP A 118 -2.82 32.19 11.29
CA ASP A 118 -2.70 33.50 11.93
C ASP A 118 -2.69 33.42 13.46
N THR A 119 -3.31 32.37 14.01
CA THR A 119 -3.36 32.12 15.46
C THR A 119 -2.15 31.37 15.99
N MET A 120 -1.26 30.88 15.12
CA MET A 120 -0.08 30.10 15.50
C MET A 120 1.12 31.00 15.80
N SER A 121 1.91 30.61 16.80
CA SER A 121 3.20 31.28 17.06
C SER A 121 4.23 30.91 15.98
N THR A 122 5.25 31.76 15.82
CA THR A 122 6.35 31.53 14.86
C THR A 122 7.10 30.22 15.10
N LYS A 123 7.21 29.78 16.35
CA LYS A 123 7.82 28.49 16.71
C LYS A 123 6.95 27.30 16.26
N GLU A 124 5.65 27.39 16.44
CA GLU A 124 4.71 26.35 16.04
C GLU A 124 4.64 26.24 14.51
N LEU A 125 4.64 27.38 13.81
CA LEU A 125 4.67 27.43 12.36
C LEU A 125 5.95 26.82 11.79
N HIS A 126 7.10 27.12 12.39
CA HIS A 126 8.37 26.50 11.98
C HIS A 126 8.38 24.99 12.21
N ASN A 127 7.83 24.52 13.33
CA ASN A 127 7.70 23.09 13.59
C ASN A 127 6.73 22.42 12.59
N LEU A 128 5.62 23.07 12.24
CA LEU A 128 4.68 22.59 11.23
C LEU A 128 5.34 22.45 9.86
N GLU A 129 6.11 23.46 9.44
CA GLU A 129 6.89 23.44 8.20
C GLU A 129 7.87 22.26 8.17
N GLN A 130 8.65 22.07 9.24
CA GLN A 130 9.60 20.94 9.33
C GLN A 130 8.89 19.58 9.25
N GLN A 131 7.72 19.44 9.87
CA GLN A 131 6.93 18.20 9.81
C GLN A 131 6.43 17.93 8.40
N LEU A 132 5.90 18.94 7.71
CA LEU A 132 5.41 18.81 6.34
C LEU A 132 6.53 18.51 5.35
N ASP A 133 7.69 19.18 5.46
CA ASP A 133 8.84 18.92 4.59
C ASP A 133 9.37 17.49 4.79
N SER A 134 9.48 17.03 6.03
CA SER A 134 9.89 15.65 6.35
C SER A 134 8.90 14.62 5.80
N ALA A 135 7.60 14.85 5.99
CA ALA A 135 6.55 13.98 5.48
C ALA A 135 6.56 13.93 3.94
N LEU A 136 6.71 15.07 3.28
CA LEU A 136 6.78 15.17 1.83
C LEU A 136 7.99 14.44 1.25
N LYS A 137 9.16 14.57 1.89
CA LYS A 137 10.38 13.82 1.53
C LYS A 137 10.14 12.32 1.62
N ASN A 138 9.51 11.84 2.70
CA ASN A 138 9.19 10.43 2.88
C ASN A 138 8.22 9.91 1.81
N VAL A 139 7.15 10.65 1.52
CA VAL A 139 6.17 10.29 0.48
C VAL A 139 6.83 10.21 -0.89
N ARG A 140 7.65 11.20 -1.26
CA ARG A 140 8.38 11.21 -2.53
C ARG A 140 9.36 10.05 -2.64
N SER A 141 10.13 9.79 -1.58
CA SER A 141 11.06 8.67 -1.52
C SER A 141 10.35 7.34 -1.72
N ARG A 142 9.23 7.11 -1.01
CA ARG A 142 8.44 5.89 -1.14
C ARG A 142 7.84 5.74 -2.53
N ARG A 143 7.30 6.82 -3.11
CA ARG A 143 6.75 6.82 -4.47
C ARG A 143 7.82 6.46 -5.50
N ASN A 144 9.01 7.05 -5.38
CA ASN A 144 10.14 6.75 -6.25
C ASN A 144 10.59 5.29 -6.10
N GLN A 145 10.66 4.78 -4.87
CA GLN A 145 11.01 3.39 -4.61
C GLN A 145 10.02 2.43 -5.29
N LEU A 146 8.72 2.63 -5.09
CA LEU A 146 7.68 1.79 -5.71
C LEU A 146 7.73 1.84 -7.25
N MET A 147 8.02 3.02 -7.81
CA MET A 147 8.19 3.18 -9.25
C MET A 147 9.39 2.38 -9.77
N GLN A 148 10.53 2.44 -9.07
CA GLN A 148 11.72 1.66 -9.44
C GLN A 148 11.49 0.15 -9.31
N GLU A 149 10.78 -0.29 -8.27
CA GLU A 149 10.39 -1.69 -8.09
C GLU A 149 9.52 -2.17 -9.27
N SER A 150 8.56 -1.36 -9.71
CA SER A 150 7.73 -1.63 -10.90
C SER A 150 8.55 -1.72 -12.18
N ILE A 151 9.42 -0.74 -12.44
CA ILE A 151 10.31 -0.72 -13.62
C ILE A 151 11.18 -1.98 -13.65
N SER A 152 11.81 -2.33 -12.53
CA SER A 152 12.68 -3.51 -12.44
C SER A 152 11.92 -4.81 -12.74
N THR A 153 10.65 -4.87 -12.33
CA THR A 153 9.78 -6.04 -12.54
C THR A 153 9.37 -6.15 -13.99
N LEU A 154 9.00 -5.04 -14.63
CA LEU A 154 8.69 -5.00 -16.05
C LEU A 154 9.91 -5.36 -16.92
N GLN A 155 11.09 -4.82 -16.61
CA GLN A 155 12.33 -5.15 -17.32
C GLN A 155 12.70 -6.64 -17.19
N ARG A 156 12.45 -7.27 -16.04
CA ARG A 156 12.62 -8.72 -15.88
C ARG A 156 11.66 -9.51 -16.76
N LYS A 157 10.40 -9.09 -16.84
CA LYS A 157 9.39 -9.72 -17.71
C LYS A 157 9.73 -9.57 -19.19
N GLU A 158 10.15 -8.38 -19.61
CA GLU A 158 10.61 -8.10 -20.97
C GLU A 158 11.76 -9.05 -21.37
N LYS A 159 12.79 -9.17 -20.52
CA LYS A 159 13.91 -10.09 -20.77
C LYS A 159 13.47 -11.55 -20.86
N ALA A 160 12.56 -11.99 -19.98
CA ALA A 160 12.06 -13.37 -20.00
C ALA A 160 11.27 -13.67 -21.28
N ILE A 161 10.41 -12.75 -21.71
CA ILE A 161 9.65 -12.88 -22.96
C ILE A 161 10.58 -12.85 -24.17
N GLN A 162 11.59 -11.97 -24.17
CA GLN A 162 12.58 -11.91 -25.23
C GLN A 162 13.34 -13.23 -25.39
N GLU A 163 13.74 -13.84 -24.27
CA GLU A 163 14.41 -15.15 -24.28
C GLU A 163 13.50 -16.25 -24.82
N GLN A 164 12.22 -16.29 -24.39
CA GLN A 164 11.24 -17.23 -24.94
C GLN A 164 11.05 -17.05 -26.44
N ASN A 165 10.95 -15.81 -26.93
CA ASN A 165 10.82 -15.51 -28.34
C ASN A 165 12.06 -15.95 -29.13
N ASN A 166 13.27 -15.76 -28.59
CA ASN A 166 14.51 -16.23 -29.22
C ASN A 166 14.53 -17.77 -29.36
N VAL A 167 14.12 -18.48 -28.31
CA VAL A 167 14.01 -19.95 -28.32
C VAL A 167 12.99 -20.42 -29.36
N LEU A 168 11.81 -19.81 -29.39
CA LEU A 168 10.77 -20.13 -30.36
C LEU A 168 11.22 -19.86 -31.80
N ALA A 169 11.87 -18.73 -32.07
CA ALA A 169 12.42 -18.41 -33.38
C ALA A 169 13.44 -19.45 -33.85
N LYS A 170 14.30 -19.94 -32.95
CA LYS A 170 15.24 -21.02 -33.24
C LYS A 170 14.52 -22.34 -33.56
N GLN A 171 13.50 -22.70 -32.79
CA GLN A 171 12.70 -23.90 -33.04
C GLN A 171 11.95 -23.85 -34.37
N ILE A 172 11.41 -22.68 -34.75
CA ILE A 172 10.78 -22.47 -36.06
C ILE A 172 11.81 -22.71 -37.17
N LYS A 173 12.97 -22.07 -37.08
CA LYS A 173 14.05 -22.23 -38.07
C LYS A 173 14.51 -23.69 -38.21
N ASP A 174 14.61 -24.42 -37.09
CA ASP A 174 15.00 -25.83 -37.13
C ASP A 174 13.90 -26.73 -37.72
N LYS A 175 12.62 -26.45 -37.44
CA LYS A 175 11.49 -27.14 -38.09
C LYS A 175 11.40 -26.85 -39.60
N GLU A 176 11.62 -25.61 -40.03
CA GLU A 176 11.65 -25.24 -41.44
C GLU A 176 12.73 -26.00 -42.21
N LYS A 177 13.91 -26.20 -41.62
CA LYS A 177 14.96 -27.04 -42.22
C LYS A 177 14.53 -28.50 -42.34
N VAL A 178 13.87 -29.06 -41.32
CA VAL A 178 13.38 -30.45 -41.36
C VAL A 178 12.33 -30.61 -42.45
N VAL A 179 11.40 -29.66 -42.59
CA VAL A 179 10.39 -29.65 -43.66
C VAL A 179 11.06 -29.56 -45.03
N ALA A 180 12.02 -28.65 -45.23
CA ALA A 180 12.75 -28.52 -46.49
C ALA A 180 13.51 -29.80 -46.88
N VAL A 181 14.13 -30.49 -45.90
CA VAL A 181 14.79 -31.79 -46.13
C VAL A 181 13.79 -32.88 -46.50
N ALA A 182 12.63 -32.93 -45.82
CA ALA A 182 11.57 -33.89 -46.11
C ALA A 182 10.96 -33.68 -47.51
N GLU A 183 10.71 -32.42 -47.89
CA GLU A 183 10.24 -32.05 -49.23
C GLU A 183 11.26 -32.44 -50.31
N HIS A 184 12.55 -32.19 -50.06
CA HIS A 184 13.62 -32.60 -50.98
C HIS A 184 13.71 -34.12 -51.14
N GLN A 185 13.63 -34.88 -50.04
CA GLN A 185 13.60 -36.35 -50.09
C GLN A 185 12.38 -36.89 -50.83
N GLN A 186 11.19 -36.33 -50.61
CA GLN A 186 9.99 -36.73 -51.35
C GLN A 186 10.12 -36.46 -52.84
N HIS A 187 10.66 -35.31 -53.23
CA HIS A 187 10.88 -34.99 -54.64
C HIS A 187 11.89 -35.95 -55.29
N GLN A 188 12.94 -36.31 -54.57
CA GLN A 188 13.95 -37.27 -55.04
C GLN A 188 13.37 -38.69 -55.18
N GLN A 189 12.50 -39.12 -54.25
CA GLN A 189 11.78 -40.39 -54.36
C GLN A 189 10.79 -40.42 -55.53
N GLN A 190 10.07 -39.32 -55.79
CA GLN A 190 9.19 -39.20 -56.96
C GLN A 190 9.98 -39.24 -58.27
N GLN A 191 11.14 -38.60 -58.36
CA GLN A 191 12.01 -38.69 -59.54
C GLN A 191 12.57 -40.10 -59.73
N ALA A 192 13.00 -40.77 -58.65
CA ALA A 192 13.46 -42.16 -58.70
C ALA A 192 12.35 -43.13 -59.16
N PHE A 193 11.11 -42.91 -58.70
CA PHE A 193 9.94 -43.68 -59.16
C PHE A 193 9.64 -43.44 -60.65
N TRP A 194 9.63 -42.18 -61.09
CA TRP A 194 9.40 -41.80 -62.50
C TRP A 194 10.47 -42.39 -63.44
N THR A 195 11.74 -42.39 -63.02
CA THR A 195 12.83 -42.95 -63.81
C THR A 195 12.81 -44.48 -63.88
N HIS A 196 12.35 -45.16 -62.85
CA HIS A 196 12.13 -46.61 -62.89
C HIS A 196 10.91 -47.00 -63.76
N GLN A 197 9.83 -46.22 -63.75
CA GLN A 197 8.64 -46.52 -64.55
C GLN A 197 8.88 -46.35 -66.07
N ASN A 198 9.80 -45.47 -66.47
CA ASN A 198 10.14 -45.21 -67.87
C ASN A 198 11.23 -46.13 -68.47
N GLN A 199 11.78 -47.10 -67.72
CA GLN A 199 12.76 -48.07 -68.26
C GLN A 199 12.13 -49.30 -68.94
N HIS A 200 10.79 -49.39 -69.01
CA HIS A 200 10.07 -50.39 -69.78
C HIS A 200 9.34 -49.77 -70.98
N ALA A 201 10.05 -49.08 -71.87
CA ALA A 201 9.55 -48.77 -73.20
C ALA A 201 10.72 -48.74 -74.21
N PRO A 202 10.66 -49.47 -75.33
CA PRO A 202 11.71 -49.42 -76.34
C PRO A 202 11.57 -48.14 -77.19
N SER A 203 12.71 -47.53 -77.49
CA SER A 203 12.85 -46.39 -78.43
C SER A 203 12.25 -46.71 -79.81
N PRO A 204 11.75 -45.71 -80.58
CA PRO A 204 12.65 -45.04 -81.54
C PRO A 204 12.32 -43.56 -81.93
N SER A 205 13.38 -42.84 -82.31
CA SER A 205 13.55 -41.92 -83.46
C SER A 205 12.76 -40.60 -83.64
N HIS A 206 13.56 -39.52 -83.83
CA HIS A 206 13.45 -38.42 -84.82
C HIS A 206 12.07 -38.04 -85.38
N PHE A 207 11.62 -36.79 -85.17
CA PHE A 207 10.82 -36.02 -86.15
C PHE A 207 10.86 -34.50 -85.87
N LEU A 208 10.84 -33.68 -86.92
CA LEU A 208 10.91 -32.20 -86.93
C LEU A 208 9.51 -31.55 -87.10
N LEU A 209 9.23 -30.50 -86.28
CA LEU A 209 8.37 -29.27 -86.41
C LEU A 209 6.86 -29.35 -86.85
N PRO A 210 5.95 -28.34 -86.69
CA PRO A 210 6.09 -26.91 -86.25
C PRO A 210 5.00 -26.25 -85.31
N GLN A 211 5.31 -25.03 -84.82
CA GLN A 211 4.54 -23.81 -84.39
C GLN A 211 3.10 -23.88 -83.76
N HIS A 212 2.87 -23.24 -82.58
CA HIS A 212 2.10 -21.96 -82.36
C HIS A 212 1.62 -21.67 -80.89
N ALA A 213 1.90 -20.44 -80.42
CA ALA A 213 1.15 -19.53 -79.48
C ALA A 213 0.99 -19.83 -77.95
N PRO A 214 0.70 -18.82 -77.08
CA PRO A 214 1.21 -17.43 -76.92
C PRO A 214 1.70 -17.12 -75.46
N PRO A 215 2.28 -15.93 -75.15
CA PRO A 215 2.74 -15.59 -73.80
C PRO A 215 1.70 -14.76 -73.00
N LEU A 216 1.62 -14.98 -71.68
CA LEU A 216 0.88 -14.12 -70.74
C LEU A 216 1.82 -13.48 -69.71
N PRO A 217 1.49 -12.28 -69.20
CA PRO A 217 2.47 -11.25 -68.90
C PRO A 217 2.70 -11.04 -67.39
N CYS A 218 3.91 -10.61 -67.06
CA CYS A 218 4.22 -9.93 -65.81
C CYS A 218 3.61 -8.51 -65.83
N LEU A 219 2.98 -8.09 -64.74
CA LEU A 219 2.55 -6.71 -64.54
C LEU A 219 3.22 -6.14 -63.29
N SER A 220 4.16 -5.23 -63.55
CA SER A 220 4.61 -4.19 -62.63
C SER A 220 3.91 -2.91 -63.04
N VAL A 221 3.16 -2.27 -62.12
CA VAL A 221 2.81 -0.84 -62.24
C VAL A 221 2.85 -0.23 -60.85
N GLY A 222 3.82 0.66 -60.64
CA GLY A 222 3.72 1.74 -59.69
C GLY A 222 3.37 3.04 -60.40
N GLY A 223 2.84 4.00 -59.65
CA GLY A 223 3.04 5.43 -59.90
C GLY A 223 1.82 6.29 -60.21
N THR A 224 1.45 7.10 -59.21
CA THR A 224 0.95 8.50 -59.32
C THR A 224 -0.47 8.67 -59.91
N SER A 225 -1.31 9.64 -59.54
CA SER A 225 -1.13 10.99 -59.04
C SER A 225 -2.43 11.52 -58.42
N TYR A 226 -2.28 12.48 -57.51
CA TYR A 226 -3.33 13.29 -56.89
C TYR A 226 -4.10 14.17 -57.89
N HIS A 227 -5.40 14.37 -57.64
CA HIS A 227 -6.12 15.58 -58.04
C HIS A 227 -7.24 15.87 -57.05
N GLU A 228 -7.15 17.00 -56.36
CA GLU A 228 -8.23 17.65 -55.59
C GLU A 228 -9.13 18.43 -56.56
N ASP A 229 -10.43 18.51 -56.27
CA ASP A 229 -11.17 19.77 -56.38
C ASP A 229 -12.56 19.74 -55.69
N HIS A 230 -12.67 20.65 -54.72
CA HIS A 230 -13.77 21.51 -54.25
C HIS A 230 -15.27 21.09 -54.11
N HIS A 231 -15.78 21.35 -52.88
CA HIS A 231 -17.06 21.96 -52.43
C HIS A 231 -18.40 21.56 -53.11
N ASN A 232 -19.53 21.28 -52.44
CA ASN A 232 -20.17 22.04 -51.35
C ASN A 232 -21.48 21.36 -50.86
N HIS A 233 -21.87 21.63 -49.62
CA HIS A 233 -23.25 21.77 -49.07
C HIS A 233 -24.21 20.57 -48.82
N ASN A 234 -24.46 20.38 -47.51
CA ASN A 234 -25.77 20.47 -46.82
C ASN A 234 -26.62 19.22 -46.50
N HIS A 235 -26.86 19.08 -45.19
CA HIS A 235 -28.12 18.72 -44.50
C HIS A 235 -28.64 17.26 -44.38
N HIS A 236 -29.02 16.98 -43.12
CA HIS A 236 -30.09 16.11 -42.59
C HIS A 236 -29.80 14.72 -42.00
N HIS A 237 -30.26 14.60 -40.75
CA HIS A 237 -30.44 13.42 -39.91
C HIS A 237 -31.23 12.29 -40.58
N HIS A 238 -30.85 11.03 -40.31
CA HIS A 238 -31.75 10.06 -39.67
C HIS A 238 -31.02 8.79 -39.19
N HIS A 239 -31.47 8.31 -38.03
CA HIS A 239 -31.24 7.00 -37.42
C HIS A 239 -31.65 5.81 -38.33
N HIS A 240 -30.84 4.74 -38.41
CA HIS A 240 -31.17 3.43 -37.83
C HIS A 240 -30.02 2.40 -37.96
N GLN A 241 -30.09 1.41 -37.06
CA GLN A 241 -29.17 0.32 -36.71
C GLN A 241 -28.80 -0.67 -37.85
N GLY A 242 -27.62 -1.29 -37.73
CA GLY A 242 -27.33 -2.59 -38.37
C GLY A 242 -25.84 -2.97 -38.53
N SER A 243 -25.33 -3.76 -37.58
CA SER A 243 -24.36 -4.89 -37.70
C SER A 243 -23.03 -4.80 -38.51
N ASP A 244 -21.99 -5.29 -37.80
CA ASP A 244 -20.75 -5.96 -38.24
C ASP A 244 -19.55 -5.15 -38.80
N GLY A 245 -18.40 -5.29 -38.11
CA GLY A 245 -17.09 -4.97 -38.69
C GLY A 245 -16.03 -4.52 -37.69
N ARG A 246 -15.13 -5.43 -37.32
CA ARG A 246 -13.85 -5.16 -36.66
C ARG A 246 -13.15 -3.92 -37.23
N THR A 247 -12.81 -2.94 -36.39
CA THR A 247 -11.61 -2.11 -36.56
C THR A 247 -11.17 -1.56 -35.21
N SER A 248 -9.90 -1.81 -34.90
CA SER A 248 -9.15 -1.32 -33.75
C SER A 248 -9.19 0.21 -33.68
N ARG A 249 -9.78 0.79 -32.63
CA ARG A 249 -9.56 2.18 -32.23
C ARG A 249 -9.03 2.19 -30.81
N ASN A 250 -7.84 2.76 -30.68
CA ASN A 250 -7.22 3.09 -29.41
C ASN A 250 -8.01 4.25 -28.78
N ASP A 251 -8.99 3.93 -27.95
CA ASP A 251 -9.56 4.90 -27.02
C ASP A 251 -8.82 4.78 -25.69
N LEU A 252 -7.94 5.75 -25.43
CA LEU A 252 -7.34 6.01 -24.13
C LEU A 252 -8.46 6.50 -23.20
N ASP A 253 -9.08 5.55 -22.49
CA ASP A 253 -9.96 5.84 -21.38
C ASP A 253 -9.14 6.50 -20.25
N LEU A 254 -9.35 7.81 -20.06
CA LEU A 254 -8.77 8.62 -18.98
C LEU A 254 -9.70 8.70 -17.76
N THR A 255 -10.49 7.66 -17.51
CA THR A 255 -11.13 7.49 -16.20
C THR A 255 -10.07 7.02 -15.20
N LEU A 256 -9.55 7.98 -14.43
CA LEU A 256 -8.79 7.73 -13.21
C LEU A 256 -9.71 7.07 -12.16
N GLU A 257 -9.99 5.79 -12.34
CA GLU A 257 -10.44 4.92 -11.27
C GLU A 257 -9.29 4.79 -10.25
N PRO A 258 -9.50 5.05 -8.95
CA PRO A 258 -8.45 4.93 -7.96
C PRO A 258 -8.08 3.45 -7.80
N ILE A 259 -6.96 3.03 -8.39
CA ILE A 259 -6.34 1.72 -8.12
C ILE A 259 -5.67 1.75 -6.74
N TYR A 260 -6.40 2.12 -5.69
CA TYR A 260 -5.98 1.94 -4.30
C TYR A 260 -7.23 1.74 -3.44
N SER A 261 -7.58 0.48 -3.19
CA SER A 261 -8.32 0.11 -2.00
C SER A 261 -7.41 0.38 -0.80
N CYS A 262 -7.59 1.52 -0.14
CA CYS A 262 -6.98 1.79 1.16
C CYS A 262 -7.58 0.82 2.19
N ASN A 263 -7.04 -0.40 2.26
CA ASN A 263 -7.17 -1.22 3.45
C ASN A 263 -6.36 -0.52 4.55
N LEU A 264 -7.06 0.22 5.43
CA LEU A 264 -6.55 0.60 6.74
C LEU A 264 -6.41 -0.69 7.57
N GLY A 265 -5.33 -1.42 7.31
CA GLY A 265 -4.86 -2.52 8.12
C GLY A 265 -4.07 -2.00 9.31
N CYS A 266 -4.67 -2.14 10.50
CA CYS A 266 -4.03 -2.49 11.77
C CYS A 266 -2.60 -1.97 12.02
N PHE A 267 -2.48 -0.91 12.83
CA PHE A 267 -1.28 -0.75 13.66
C PHE A 267 -1.50 -1.52 14.96
N ALA A 268 -0.78 -2.63 15.09
CA ALA A 268 -0.47 -3.27 16.37
C ALA A 268 1.05 -3.23 16.54
N ALA A 269 1.46 -2.76 17.72
CA ALA A 269 2.76 -2.80 18.41
C ALA A 269 3.14 -1.42 18.96
#